data_AF-A0A7Y5IY77-F1
#
_entry.id   AF-A0A7Y5IY77-F1
#
_cell.length_a   1.000
_cell.length_b   1.000
_cell.length_c   1.000
_cell.angle_alpha   90.00
_cell.angle_beta   90.00
_cell.angle_gamma   90.00
#
_symmetry.space_group_name_H-M   'P 1'
#
loop_
_entity.id
_entity.type
_entity.pdbx_description
1 polymer ?
#
loop_
_entity_poly.entity_id
_entity_poly.type
_entity_poly.pdbx_seq_one_letter_code
_entity_poly.pdbx_strand_id
1 'polypeptide(L)' 'FFSRSRNKLWLKGESSGHVQHVKAIHIDCDADTVLIRATQSVAACHTGYKSCFYRRWRPETQEWVEEGEKVFDPSEVYSQ' A
#
# COMPACT_ATOMS: atom_id res chain seq x y z
N PHE A 1 -1.46 -5.91 9.95
CA PHE A 1 -2.83 -6.05 9.42
C PHE A 1 -3.35 -7.45 9.66
N PHE A 2 -4.65 -7.68 9.49
CA PHE A 2 -5.21 -9.03 9.42
C PHE A 2 -5.52 -9.37 7.95
N SER A 3 -4.94 -10.43 7.42
CA SER A 3 -5.22 -10.89 6.06
C SER A 3 -6.46 -11.76 6.07
N ARG A 4 -7.55 -11.29 5.47
CA ARG A 4 -8.81 -12.03 5.37
C ARG A 4 -8.68 -13.32 4.57
N SER A 5 -7.93 -13.29 3.46
CA SER A 5 -7.71 -14.47 2.61
C SER A 5 -6.81 -15.52 3.25
N ARG A 6 -5.81 -15.10 4.04
CA ARG A 6 -4.91 -16.02 4.78
C ARG A 6 -5.43 -16.36 6.19
N ASN A 7 -6.53 -15.73 6.60
CA ASN A 7 -7.14 -15.83 7.93
C ASN A 7 -6.14 -15.73 9.10
N LYS A 8 -5.17 -14.80 9.01
CA LYS A 8 -4.13 -14.63 10.02
C LYS A 8 -3.62 -13.19 10.11
N LEU A 9 -2.97 -12.87 11.23
CA LEU A 9 -2.17 -11.65 11.36
C LEU A 9 -1.03 -11.68 10.32
N TRP A 10 -0.77 -10.51 9.74
CA TRP A 10 0.25 -10.32 8.72
C TRP A 10 0.96 -8.98 8.91
N LEU A 11 2.28 -9.01 8.90
CA LEU A 11 3.12 -7.83 8.97
C LEU A 11 3.34 -7.26 7.56
N LYS A 12 3.03 -5.98 7.35
CA LYS A 12 3.28 -5.33 6.05
C LYS A 12 4.77 -5.37 5.75
N GLY A 13 5.15 -6.01 4.65
CA GLY A 13 6.54 -6.17 4.25
C GLY A 13 7.22 -7.42 4.83
N GLU A 14 6.49 -8.34 5.48
CA GLU A 14 7.07 -9.58 6.04
C GLU A 14 7.91 -10.38 5.04
N SER A 15 7.50 -10.43 3.77
CA SER A 15 8.24 -11.13 2.71
C SER A 15 9.17 -10.24 1.88
N SER A 16 8.83 -8.97 1.68
CA SER A 16 9.57 -8.05 0.80
C SER A 16 10.53 -7.09 1.51
N GLY A 17 10.48 -7.00 2.84
CA GLY A 17 11.17 -5.96 3.60
C GLY A 17 10.55 -4.55 3.45
N HIS A 18 9.51 -4.38 2.63
CA HIS A 18 8.83 -3.09 2.41
C HIS A 18 7.88 -2.73 3.56
N VAL A 19 8.47 -2.54 4.75
CA VAL A 19 7.79 -2.28 6.01
C VAL A 19 7.24 -0.86 6.13
N GLN A 20 6.34 -0.66 7.11
CA GLN A 20 5.78 0.65 7.44
C GLN A 20 6.15 1.02 8.88
N HIS A 21 6.95 2.07 9.03
CA HIS A 21 7.31 2.60 10.34
C HIS A 21 6.23 3.57 10.83
N VAL A 22 5.40 3.13 11.75
CA VAL A 22 4.31 3.94 12.33
C VAL A 22 4.87 5.17 13.04
N LYS A 23 4.27 6.34 12.77
CA LYS A 23 4.63 7.64 13.36
C LYS A 23 3.51 8.22 14.21
N ALA A 24 2.26 7.99 13.82
CA ALA A 24 1.09 8.37 14.60
C ALA A 24 -0.12 7.48 14.24
N ILE A 25 -1.04 7.36 15.18
CA ILE A 25 -2.32 6.66 15.01
C ILE A 25 -3.40 7.63 15.46
N HIS A 26 -4.40 7.85 14.61
CA HIS A 26 -5.61 8.61 14.92
C HIS A 26 -6.81 7.68 14.81
N ILE A 27 -7.85 7.98 15.58
CA ILE A 27 -9.13 7.29 15.56
C ILE A 27 -10.17 8.32 15.11
N ASP A 28 -11.19 7.88 14.39
CA ASP A 28 -12.31 8.73 13.98
C ASP A 28 -13.32 8.97 15.11
N CYS A 29 -14.47 9.59 14.82
CA CYS A 29 -15.37 10.11 15.84
C CYS A 29 -16.21 9.04 16.56
N ASP A 30 -16.51 7.93 15.90
CA ASP A 30 -17.25 6.77 16.42
C ASP A 30 -16.36 5.54 16.66
N ALA A 31 -15.06 5.69 16.46
CA ALA A 31 -14.02 4.73 16.81
C ALA A 31 -14.09 3.39 16.08
N ASP A 32 -14.52 3.41 14.81
CA ASP A 32 -14.54 2.23 13.95
C ASP A 32 -13.42 2.24 12.89
N THR A 33 -12.75 3.37 12.69
CA THR A 33 -11.68 3.52 11.70
C THR A 33 -10.42 4.14 12.31
N VAL A 34 -9.26 3.66 11.84
CA VAL A 34 -7.95 4.19 12.23
C VAL A 34 -7.21 4.81 11.05
N LEU A 35 -6.63 6.00 11.26
CA LEU A 35 -5.68 6.62 10.35
C LEU A 35 -4.26 6.46 10.88
N ILE A 36 -3.48 5.62 10.19
CA ILE A 36 -2.07 5.39 10.52
C ILE A 36 -1.19 6.27 9.63
N ARG A 37 -0.46 7.20 10.25
CA ARG A 37 0.64 7.92 9.59
C ARG A 37 1.90 7.09 9.73
N ALA A 38 2.51 6.70 8.62
CA ALA A 38 3.72 5.88 8.61
C ALA A 38 4.74 6.37 7.58
N THR A 39 6.02 6.13 7.85
CA THR A 39 7.08 6.19 6.85
C THR A 39 7.14 4.84 6.13
N GLN A 40 6.91 4.84 4.83
CA GLN A 40 6.96 3.64 4.00
C GLN A 40 8.40 3.36 3.55
N SER A 41 8.85 2.12 3.73
CA SER A 41 10.10 1.63 3.14
C SER A 41 9.81 1.11 1.73
N VAL A 42 10.51 1.66 0.72
CA VAL A 42 10.36 1.34 -0.72
C VAL A 42 8.93 1.57 -1.22
N ALA A 43 8.02 0.59 -1.11
CA ALA A 43 6.66 0.67 -1.65
C ALA A 43 5.58 0.00 -0.78
N ALA A 44 4.40 0.62 -0.77
CA ALA A 44 3.22 0.02 -0.19
C ALA A 44 2.61 -1.06 -1.10
N CYS A 45 2.65 -0.87 -2.43
CA CYS A 45 2.00 -1.77 -3.38
C CYS A 45 2.91 -2.92 -3.80
N HIS A 46 2.32 -4.10 -4.06
CA HIS A 46 3.06 -5.26 -4.57
C HIS A 46 3.34 -5.18 -6.08
N THR A 47 2.70 -4.27 -6.81
CA THR A 47 2.86 -4.09 -8.27
C THR A 47 4.02 -3.18 -8.66
N GLY A 48 4.83 -2.72 -7.70
CA GLY A 48 5.97 -1.85 -7.96
C GLY A 48 5.76 -0.39 -7.55
N TYR A 49 4.51 0.03 -7.38
CA TYR A 49 4.16 1.42 -7.08
C TYR A 49 4.30 1.78 -5.60
N LYS A 50 4.70 3.03 -5.32
CA LYS A 50 4.81 3.56 -3.95
C LYS A 50 3.50 3.49 -3.17
N SER A 51 2.37 3.73 -3.86
CA SER A 51 1.01 3.65 -3.33
C SER A 51 0.17 2.69 -4.17
N CYS A 52 -0.81 2.02 -3.55
CA CYS A 52 -1.81 1.23 -4.29
C CYS A 52 -2.72 2.13 -5.16
N PHE A 53 -2.85 3.41 -4.80
CA PHE A 53 -3.65 4.40 -5.51
C PHE A 53 -2.83 5.09 -6.61
N TYR A 54 -2.21 4.31 -7.49
CA TYR A 54 -1.39 4.82 -8.60
C TYR A 54 -2.18 5.08 -9.89
N ARG A 55 -3.47 4.69 -9.92
CA ARG A 55 -4.40 4.93 -11.02
C ARG A 55 -5.39 6.02 -10.66
N ARG A 56 -5.61 6.96 -11.56
CA ARG A 56 -6.58 8.06 -11.42
C ARG A 56 -7.53 8.07 -12.61
N TRP A 57 -8.82 8.31 -12.33
CA TRP A 57 -9.82 8.54 -13.38
C TRP A 57 -9.65 9.95 -13.97
N ARG A 58 -9.64 10.06 -15.30
CA ARG A 58 -9.67 11.34 -16.04
C ARG A 58 -11.05 11.55 -16.64
N PRO A 59 -11.86 12.49 -16.12
CA PRO A 59 -13.19 12.76 -16.64
C PRO A 59 -13.20 13.24 -18.10
N GLU A 60 -12.15 13.96 -18.52
CA GLU A 60 -12.09 14.61 -19.84
C GLU A 60 -11.90 13.59 -20.97
N THR A 61 -11.10 12.55 -20.73
CA THR A 61 -10.84 11.48 -21.69
C THR A 61 -11.66 10.22 -21.40
N GLN A 62 -12.36 10.17 -20.25
CA GLN A 62 -13.09 9.00 -19.76
C GLN A 62 -12.22 7.75 -19.63
N GLU A 63 -10.98 7.92 -19.18
CA GLU A 63 -9.98 6.85 -19.08
C GLU A 63 -9.31 6.79 -17.71
N TRP A 64 -8.78 5.63 -17.36
CA TRP A 64 -7.86 5.48 -16.23
C TRP A 64 -6.43 5.73 -16.68
N VAL A 65 -5.71 6.55 -15.94
CA VAL A 65 -4.29 6.81 -16.17
C VAL A 65 -3.46 6.35 -14.98
N GLU A 66 -2.26 5.86 -15.27
CA GLU A 66 -1.26 5.55 -14.24
C GLU A 66 -0.38 6.79 -14.02
N GLU A 67 -0.46 7.37 -12.82
CA GLU A 67 0.30 8.58 -12.44
C GLU A 67 1.17 8.37 -11.20
N GLY A 68 1.06 7.20 -10.54
CA GLY A 68 1.88 6.90 -9.37
C GLY A 68 3.35 6.61 -9.70
N GLU A 69 4.22 6.87 -8.72
CA GLU A 69 5.65 6.57 -8.81
C GLU A 69 5.89 5.05 -8.70
N LYS A 70 6.51 4.45 -9.74
CA LYS A 70 6.98 3.05 -9.73
C LYS A 70 8.40 3.00 -9.18
N VAL A 71 8.59 2.32 -8.05
CA VAL A 71 9.82 2.38 -7.24
C VAL A 71 10.56 1.05 -7.15
N PHE A 72 9.98 -0.06 -7.64
CA PHE A 72 10.66 -1.35 -7.79
C PHE A 72 9.98 -2.22 -8.86
N ASP A 73 10.68 -3.25 -9.35
CA ASP A 73 10.11 -4.29 -10.21
C ASP A 73 9.61 -5.48 -9.38
N PRO A 74 8.32 -5.86 -9.45
CA PRO A 74 7.78 -7.02 -8.75
C PRO A 74 8.51 -8.33 -9.04
N SER A 75 8.99 -8.52 -10.28
CA SER A 75 9.67 -9.75 -10.69
C SER A 75 11.02 -9.94 -10.01
N GLU A 76 11.66 -8.87 -9.52
CA GLU A 76 12.93 -8.93 -8.78
C GLU A 76 12.72 -9.24 -7.28
N VAL A 77 11.51 -8.98 -6.76
CA VAL A 77 11.22 -9.07 -5.31
C VAL A 77 10.36 -10.29 -4.95
N TYR A 78 9.47 -10.71 -5.85
CA TYR A 78 8.50 -11.77 -5.61
C TYR A 78 8.69 -12.98 -6.54
N SER A 79 9.90 -13.25 -7.01
CA SER A 79 10.25 -14.34 -7.94
C SER A 79 10.20 -15.73 -7.27
N GLN A 80 9.03 -16.11 -6.74
CA GLN A 80 8.65 -17.48 -6.38
C GLN A 80 7.30 -17.83 -6.99
#